data_AF-A0A832HUY1-F1
#
_entry.id   AF-A0A832HUY1-F1
#
_cell.length_a   1.000
_cell.length_b   1.000
_cell.length_c   1.000
_cell.angle_alpha   90.00
_cell.angle_beta   90.00
_cell.angle_gamma   90.00
#
_symmetry.space_group_name_H-M   'P 1'
#
loop_
_entity.id
_entity.type
_entity.pdbx_description
1 polymer ?
#
loop_
_entity_poly.entity_id
_entity_poly.type
_entity_poly.pdbx_seq_one_letter_code
_entity_poly.pdbx_strand_id
1 'polypeptide(L)'
;MNMVRVNKNDYLENRNMKTKGRSSIRLFLATAAAVQCLMVGSAFAGDGTWDGGGSQTPGNAIWGGVNNWNPNGAVADGAGYTAFFGIAFANGYVVIVNTERTIGNIVFTDPANANDLLLQKHSSDYTLTLNNLSASPVINVTQAGRTLKINPRVGGTGGLTKMGPGILILNTNNTYSGNTVISNGILTLGHSLAMKNSVLDTGKSISGDADNGLRITVTTITLGGLAGGKDFASVFTTTSGGFETLTELTLNPGAGVVASYSGVIADGAAGMRLIKTGAGTQILSGANTFSGPAIVNEGELALNGGSLAAPVTVNAGGTLGLAGAGVIPSLEYTSSGAMNFDVANGGHLTVMNVNGITNSGGAGSIRINITGSAPAAGTYTLISYNGSLQGSGFGAYVLGSTPGGDYELIDTGTAVELVVRPDTTPPALLSAEGRGEMNHIYLVFSEPVGSNCIGNLSQYSVQMTN
;
A
#
# COMPACT_ATOMS: atom_id res chain seq x y z
N MET A 1 0.58 23.16 54.22
CA MET A 1 1.37 24.05 55.09
C MET A 1 1.90 23.21 56.26
N ASN A 2 3.21 22.93 56.30
CA ASN A 2 4.03 22.44 57.44
C ASN A 2 3.59 21.19 58.26
N MET A 3 4.47 20.31 58.75
CA MET A 3 5.94 20.25 58.65
C MET A 3 6.46 18.81 58.81
N VAL A 4 7.70 18.57 58.35
CA VAL A 4 8.45 17.31 58.42
C VAL A 4 9.34 17.25 59.68
N ARG A 5 9.63 16.06 60.22
CA ARG A 5 10.97 15.74 60.77
C ARG A 5 11.26 14.24 60.83
N VAL A 6 12.56 13.91 60.69
CA VAL A 6 13.15 12.57 60.55
C VAL A 6 14.41 12.49 61.43
N ASN A 7 14.71 11.30 61.97
CA ASN A 7 16.05 10.78 62.32
C ASN A 7 15.89 9.23 62.40
N LYS A 8 16.68 8.31 61.84
CA LYS A 8 18.03 8.21 61.23
C LYS A 8 19.07 7.50 62.13
N ASN A 9 19.38 6.27 61.71
CA ASN A 9 20.56 5.42 61.99
C ASN A 9 20.85 4.92 63.43
N ASP A 10 21.12 3.61 63.57
CA ASP A 10 22.52 3.15 63.69
C ASP A 10 22.73 1.67 63.33
N TYR A 11 23.97 1.34 62.96
CA TYR A 11 24.47 0.01 62.52
C TYR A 11 25.04 -0.81 63.70
N LEU A 12 25.24 -2.14 63.51
CA LEU A 12 26.55 -2.81 63.71
C LEU A 12 26.53 -4.30 63.33
N GLU A 13 27.56 -4.76 62.61
CA GLU A 13 27.88 -6.19 62.41
C GLU A 13 28.59 -6.78 63.65
N ASN A 14 28.59 -8.11 63.82
CA ASN A 14 29.87 -8.83 63.82
C ASN A 14 29.78 -10.32 63.45
N ARG A 15 30.89 -10.84 62.91
CA ARG A 15 31.10 -12.20 62.41
C ARG A 15 31.75 -13.10 63.47
N ASN A 16 31.70 -14.42 63.27
CA ASN A 16 32.75 -15.31 63.77
C ASN A 16 33.02 -16.48 62.82
N MET A 17 34.28 -16.89 62.70
CA MET A 17 34.80 -17.75 61.63
C MET A 17 35.53 -19.01 62.14
N LYS A 18 35.37 -20.10 61.37
CA LYS A 18 36.39 -21.12 61.00
C LYS A 18 36.89 -22.20 61.99
N THR A 19 36.40 -23.41 61.71
CA THR A 19 37.14 -24.67 61.37
C THR A 19 38.08 -25.41 62.34
N LYS A 20 37.76 -26.72 62.54
CA LYS A 20 38.64 -27.92 62.61
C LYS A 20 37.75 -29.18 62.37
N GLY A 21 38.12 -30.27 61.66
CA GLY A 21 39.17 -30.44 60.64
C GLY A 21 39.92 -31.80 60.66
N ARG A 22 39.37 -32.91 60.13
CA ARG A 22 40.11 -34.18 59.85
C ARG A 22 39.40 -35.16 58.88
N SER A 23 40.18 -35.75 57.97
CA SER A 23 40.14 -37.05 57.22
C SER A 23 38.87 -37.93 57.13
N SER A 24 38.70 -38.82 56.12
CA SER A 24 39.28 -39.03 54.78
C SER A 24 38.56 -40.22 54.09
N ILE A 25 38.26 -40.12 52.78
CA ILE A 25 38.12 -41.23 51.80
C ILE A 25 36.98 -42.26 51.97
N ARG A 26 36.00 -42.19 51.03
CA ARG A 26 35.15 -43.23 50.37
C ARG A 26 33.86 -42.52 49.90
N LEU A 27 33.30 -42.68 48.69
CA LEU A 27 33.68 -43.40 47.47
C LEU A 27 32.99 -42.69 46.28
N PHE A 28 33.54 -42.79 45.06
CA PHE A 28 33.00 -42.17 43.84
C PHE A 28 31.60 -42.67 43.46
N LEU A 29 30.64 -41.77 43.19
CA LEU A 29 29.60 -41.88 42.14
C LEU A 29 28.66 -40.64 42.13
N ALA A 30 29.07 -39.57 41.42
CA ALA A 30 28.22 -38.40 41.14
C ALA A 30 28.76 -37.59 39.93
N THR A 31 28.86 -38.23 38.76
CA THR A 31 29.25 -37.56 37.51
C THR A 31 28.06 -37.36 36.58
N ALA A 32 27.98 -36.18 35.95
CA ALA A 32 27.10 -35.83 34.83
C ALA A 32 25.57 -35.74 35.09
N ALA A 33 25.14 -34.80 35.95
CA ALA A 33 23.73 -34.39 36.01
C ALA A 33 23.49 -32.91 36.45
N ALA A 34 24.43 -31.99 36.21
CA ALA A 34 24.19 -30.55 36.35
C ALA A 34 25.31 -29.72 35.68
N VAL A 35 25.06 -29.33 34.43
CA VAL A 35 25.42 -28.08 33.69
C VAL A 35 25.46 -28.47 32.22
N GLN A 36 24.30 -28.87 31.69
CA GLN A 36 24.00 -28.58 30.30
C GLN A 36 23.00 -27.44 30.36
N CYS A 37 23.55 -26.22 30.36
CA CYS A 37 22.75 -25.03 30.06
C CYS A 37 22.00 -25.34 28.75
N LEU A 38 20.68 -25.18 28.74
CA LEU A 38 19.94 -25.13 27.48
C LEU A 38 20.33 -23.82 26.76
N MET A 39 21.52 -23.83 26.17
CA MET A 39 21.82 -23.01 25.02
C MET A 39 21.06 -23.61 23.85
N VAL A 40 19.72 -23.49 23.89
CA VAL A 40 18.97 -23.27 22.67
C VAL A 40 19.56 -21.99 22.13
N GLY A 41 20.49 -22.13 21.19
CA GLY A 41 21.14 -20.98 20.58
C GLY A 41 20.04 -20.13 19.96
N SER A 42 19.71 -19.03 20.63
CA SER A 42 18.93 -17.95 20.04
C SER A 42 19.58 -17.62 18.73
N ALA A 43 18.89 -17.90 17.62
CA ALA A 43 19.42 -17.67 16.28
C ALA A 43 19.87 -16.21 16.22
N PHE A 44 21.18 -15.99 16.08
CA PHE A 44 21.71 -14.65 15.96
C PHE A 44 21.15 -14.06 14.67
N ALA A 45 20.41 -12.95 14.80
CA ALA A 45 20.03 -12.17 13.62
C ALA A 45 21.32 -11.72 12.92
N GLY A 46 21.40 -11.98 11.62
CA GLY A 46 22.65 -11.93 10.88
C GLY A 46 22.48 -12.36 9.42
N ASP A 47 23.46 -11.99 8.60
CA ASP A 47 23.63 -12.58 7.28
C ASP A 47 24.01 -14.05 7.42
N GLY A 48 23.58 -14.88 6.48
CA GLY A 48 23.93 -16.30 6.44
C GLY A 48 24.12 -16.79 5.02
N THR A 49 25.13 -17.63 4.81
CA THR A 49 25.35 -18.30 3.51
C THR A 49 24.99 -19.78 3.60
N TRP A 50 24.04 -20.21 2.80
CA TRP A 50 23.62 -21.61 2.72
C TRP A 50 24.68 -22.47 2.05
N ASP A 51 25.18 -23.47 2.76
CA ASP A 51 26.00 -24.57 2.23
C ASP A 51 25.23 -25.91 2.17
N GLY A 52 24.11 -26.00 2.90
CA GLY A 52 23.36 -27.24 3.06
C GLY A 52 24.16 -28.34 3.77
N GLY A 53 25.12 -27.99 4.62
CA GLY A 53 26.03 -28.93 5.32
C GLY A 53 25.42 -29.73 6.48
N GLY A 54 24.11 -29.62 6.71
CA GLY A 54 23.41 -30.41 7.73
C GLY A 54 23.34 -31.90 7.37
N SER A 55 22.83 -32.73 8.30
CA SER A 55 22.67 -34.18 8.07
C SER A 55 21.27 -34.58 7.60
N GLN A 56 20.45 -33.62 7.14
CA GLN A 56 19.09 -33.86 6.67
C GLN A 56 19.09 -34.60 5.32
N THR A 57 18.10 -35.46 5.08
CA THR A 57 17.90 -36.08 3.76
C THR A 57 17.70 -34.99 2.69
N PRO A 58 18.26 -35.16 1.48
CA PRO A 58 18.03 -34.22 0.39
C PRO A 58 16.54 -33.94 0.14
N GLY A 59 16.20 -32.66 -0.02
CA GLY A 59 14.80 -32.21 -0.15
C GLY A 59 14.10 -31.87 1.17
N ASN A 60 14.64 -32.29 2.32
CA ASN A 60 14.09 -32.03 3.66
C ASN A 60 14.91 -31.02 4.47
N ALA A 61 15.79 -30.25 3.83
CA ALA A 61 16.61 -29.26 4.50
C ALA A 61 15.74 -28.11 5.04
N ILE A 62 16.01 -27.68 6.27
CA ILE A 62 15.23 -26.65 6.96
C ILE A 62 16.03 -25.36 7.14
N TRP A 63 15.38 -24.21 6.94
CA TRP A 63 15.99 -22.88 7.08
C TRP A 63 16.59 -22.67 8.47
N GLY A 64 15.90 -23.07 9.53
CA GLY A 64 16.38 -22.94 10.91
C GLY A 64 17.47 -23.95 11.34
N GLY A 65 17.89 -24.86 10.45
CA GLY A 65 18.93 -25.84 10.78
C GLY A 65 20.30 -25.18 10.73
N VAL A 66 20.88 -24.85 11.88
CA VAL A 66 22.18 -24.16 12.00
C VAL A 66 23.27 -24.79 11.12
N ASN A 67 23.36 -26.12 11.07
CA ASN A 67 24.39 -26.82 10.27
C ASN A 67 24.26 -26.64 8.74
N ASN A 68 23.20 -26.01 8.23
CA ASN A 68 23.06 -25.68 6.80
C ASN A 68 23.64 -24.29 6.43
N TRP A 69 24.27 -23.59 7.38
CA TRP A 69 24.74 -22.22 7.21
C TRP A 69 26.20 -21.99 7.60
N ASN A 70 26.87 -21.18 6.78
CA ASN A 70 28.26 -20.78 6.86
C ASN A 70 28.35 -19.25 7.04
N PRO A 71 29.26 -18.75 7.91
CA PRO A 71 30.15 -19.48 8.81
C PRO A 71 29.49 -19.89 10.13
N ASN A 72 29.96 -21.00 10.71
CA ASN A 72 29.67 -21.43 12.09
C ASN A 72 28.18 -21.55 12.46
N GLY A 73 27.30 -21.81 11.49
CA GLY A 73 25.86 -21.93 11.72
C GLY A 73 25.11 -20.61 11.86
N ALA A 74 25.62 -19.52 11.25
CA ALA A 74 24.93 -18.24 11.12
C ALA A 74 23.67 -18.37 10.23
N VAL A 75 22.55 -18.76 10.84
CA VAL A 75 21.23 -18.82 10.18
C VAL A 75 20.81 -17.42 9.76
N ALA A 76 20.57 -17.20 8.46
CA ALA A 76 20.10 -15.91 7.97
C ALA A 76 18.71 -15.58 8.55
N ASP A 77 18.63 -14.53 9.38
CA ASP A 77 17.38 -14.05 10.00
C ASP A 77 17.52 -12.60 10.47
N GLY A 78 16.39 -11.93 10.65
CA GLY A 78 16.29 -10.54 11.07
C GLY A 78 16.20 -9.52 9.94
N ALA A 79 15.73 -8.32 10.29
CA ALA A 79 15.54 -7.24 9.34
C ALA A 79 16.89 -6.65 8.87
N GLY A 80 16.99 -6.32 7.57
CA GLY A 80 18.21 -5.80 6.94
C GLY A 80 19.22 -6.86 6.50
N TYR A 81 19.18 -8.06 7.07
CA TYR A 81 20.12 -9.15 6.77
C TYR A 81 19.78 -9.92 5.48
N THR A 82 20.76 -10.65 4.97
CA THR A 82 20.72 -11.32 3.67
C THR A 82 20.91 -12.83 3.80
N ALA A 83 20.00 -13.58 3.17
CA ALA A 83 20.16 -15.02 2.96
C ALA A 83 20.82 -15.28 1.60
N PHE A 84 22.06 -15.76 1.62
CA PHE A 84 22.82 -16.10 0.42
C PHE A 84 22.72 -17.60 0.13
N PHE A 85 22.03 -17.99 -0.93
CA PHE A 85 21.99 -19.34 -1.45
C PHE A 85 22.95 -19.43 -2.63
N GLY A 86 24.22 -19.78 -2.38
CA GLY A 86 25.29 -19.48 -3.34
C GLY A 86 26.52 -20.40 -3.42
N ILE A 87 26.83 -21.19 -2.37
CA ILE A 87 28.14 -21.88 -2.30
C ILE A 87 28.03 -23.41 -2.41
N ALA A 88 27.00 -24.01 -1.82
CA ALA A 88 26.75 -25.44 -1.92
C ALA A 88 25.28 -25.75 -1.59
N PHE A 89 24.81 -26.88 -2.12
CA PHE A 89 23.47 -27.43 -1.86
C PHE A 89 23.57 -28.93 -1.57
N ALA A 90 24.39 -29.31 -0.58
CA ALA A 90 24.66 -30.73 -0.31
C ALA A 90 23.38 -31.51 0.05
N ASN A 91 22.45 -30.88 0.79
CA ASN A 91 21.11 -31.41 1.05
C ASN A 91 20.05 -31.03 -0.01
N GLY A 92 20.49 -30.71 -1.23
CA GLY A 92 19.64 -30.37 -2.37
C GLY A 92 19.07 -28.95 -2.35
N TYR A 93 18.25 -28.66 -3.36
CA TYR A 93 17.75 -27.32 -3.70
C TYR A 93 16.34 -27.03 -3.16
N VAL A 94 15.93 -27.69 -2.08
CA VAL A 94 14.66 -27.42 -1.39
C VAL A 94 14.96 -27.01 0.04
N VAL A 95 14.51 -25.81 0.42
CA VAL A 95 14.70 -25.23 1.75
C VAL A 95 13.35 -24.95 2.37
N ILE A 96 13.03 -25.67 3.44
CA ILE A 96 11.75 -25.55 4.14
C ILE A 96 11.82 -24.39 5.14
N VAL A 97 10.92 -23.41 4.99
CA VAL A 97 10.72 -22.34 6.00
C VAL A 97 9.96 -22.95 7.19
N ASN A 98 10.72 -23.46 8.16
CA ASN A 98 10.25 -24.33 9.25
C ASN A 98 9.91 -23.59 10.57
N THR A 99 10.04 -22.27 10.57
CA THR A 99 9.55 -21.34 11.59
C THR A 99 9.13 -20.07 10.87
N GLU A 100 8.46 -19.14 11.55
CA GLU A 100 8.42 -17.76 11.07
C GLU A 100 9.87 -17.24 10.91
N ARG A 101 10.08 -16.41 9.90
CA ARG A 101 11.39 -15.81 9.56
C ARG A 101 11.20 -14.36 9.18
N THR A 102 12.17 -13.52 9.53
CA THR A 102 12.31 -12.19 8.94
C THR A 102 13.61 -12.16 8.16
N ILE A 103 13.62 -11.56 6.97
CA ILE A 103 14.87 -11.36 6.22
C ILE A 103 14.80 -10.04 5.44
N GLY A 104 15.91 -9.34 5.35
CA GLY A 104 16.04 -8.15 4.50
C GLY A 104 16.09 -8.51 3.02
N ASN A 105 16.99 -9.43 2.66
CA ASN A 105 17.31 -9.73 1.27
C ASN A 105 17.52 -11.23 1.04
N ILE A 106 17.30 -11.69 -0.20
CA ILE A 106 17.62 -13.05 -0.63
C ILE A 106 18.46 -12.95 -1.90
N VAL A 107 19.60 -13.66 -1.94
CA VAL A 107 20.43 -13.81 -3.12
C VAL A 107 20.49 -15.28 -3.47
N PHE A 108 20.11 -15.64 -4.69
CA PHE A 108 20.27 -17.01 -5.22
C PHE A 108 21.22 -17.02 -6.42
N THR A 109 22.26 -17.85 -6.29
CA THR A 109 23.23 -18.23 -7.31
C THR A 109 23.38 -19.76 -7.25
N ASP A 110 23.08 -20.47 -8.32
CA ASP A 110 23.42 -21.89 -8.42
C ASP A 110 24.90 -22.04 -8.82
N PRO A 111 25.77 -22.66 -7.99
CA PRO A 111 27.19 -22.82 -8.32
C PRO A 111 27.44 -23.65 -9.60
N ALA A 112 26.47 -24.44 -10.07
CA ALA A 112 26.59 -25.28 -11.27
C ALA A 112 25.88 -24.73 -12.53
N ASN A 113 25.05 -23.68 -12.39
CA ASN A 113 24.12 -23.18 -13.43
C ASN A 113 23.21 -24.25 -14.08
N ALA A 114 22.83 -25.27 -13.31
CA ALA A 114 22.01 -26.41 -13.72
C ALA A 114 20.71 -26.57 -12.89
N ASN A 115 20.60 -25.95 -11.72
CA ASN A 115 19.58 -26.22 -10.71
C ASN A 115 18.77 -24.98 -10.31
N ASP A 116 17.52 -25.20 -9.93
CA ASP A 116 16.60 -24.17 -9.45
C ASP A 116 16.35 -24.32 -7.94
N LEU A 117 16.19 -23.20 -7.23
CA LEU A 117 15.95 -23.19 -5.78
C LEU A 117 14.45 -23.10 -5.45
N LEU A 118 13.98 -24.02 -4.61
CA LEU A 118 12.65 -24.02 -4.05
C LEU A 118 12.67 -23.67 -2.55
N LEU A 119 12.14 -22.50 -2.19
CA LEU A 119 11.73 -22.23 -0.82
C LEU A 119 10.36 -22.87 -0.60
N GLN A 120 10.32 -23.94 0.18
CA GLN A 120 9.14 -24.74 0.45
C GLN A 120 8.48 -24.32 1.76
N LYS A 121 7.15 -24.36 1.82
CA LYS A 121 6.43 -24.12 3.07
C LYS A 121 6.46 -25.33 4.00
N HIS A 122 6.53 -25.08 5.31
CA HIS A 122 6.22 -26.09 6.32
C HIS A 122 4.71 -26.42 6.32
N SER A 123 4.33 -27.55 6.94
CA SER A 123 2.92 -27.93 7.13
C SER A 123 2.12 -26.88 7.91
N SER A 124 2.78 -26.14 8.80
CA SER A 124 2.22 -25.02 9.58
C SER A 124 2.07 -23.70 8.82
N ASP A 125 2.43 -23.61 7.53
CA ASP A 125 2.33 -22.40 6.68
C ASP A 125 3.01 -21.14 7.27
N TYR A 126 4.20 -21.29 7.87
CA TYR A 126 4.95 -20.17 8.46
C TYR A 126 5.25 -19.05 7.44
N THR A 127 5.17 -17.80 7.91
CA THR A 127 5.41 -16.61 7.08
C THR A 127 6.91 -16.33 6.95
N LEU A 128 7.33 -16.03 5.71
CA LEU A 128 8.61 -15.41 5.38
C LEU A 128 8.38 -13.90 5.25
N THR A 129 8.77 -13.14 6.26
CA THR A 129 8.59 -11.68 6.32
C THR A 129 9.77 -10.98 5.67
N LEU A 130 9.51 -10.19 4.63
CA LEU A 130 10.52 -9.34 3.99
C LEU A 130 10.59 -7.98 4.69
N ASN A 131 11.74 -7.63 5.26
CA ASN A 131 11.96 -6.38 5.97
C ASN A 131 13.42 -5.93 5.86
N ASN A 132 13.70 -4.95 5.00
CA ASN A 132 15.03 -4.37 4.80
C ASN A 132 15.13 -2.99 5.49
N LEU A 133 14.54 -2.87 6.68
CA LEU A 133 14.45 -1.65 7.49
C LEU A 133 13.74 -0.52 6.73
N SER A 134 14.45 0.57 6.41
CA SER A 134 13.93 1.70 5.63
C SER A 134 14.08 1.54 4.11
N ALA A 135 14.67 0.43 3.65
CA ALA A 135 14.85 0.13 2.23
C ALA A 135 13.86 -0.95 1.75
N SER A 136 13.68 -1.04 0.42
CA SER A 136 12.96 -2.16 -0.18
C SER A 136 13.75 -3.47 -0.03
N PRO A 137 13.12 -4.56 0.41
CA PRO A 137 13.69 -5.91 0.35
C PRO A 137 14.11 -6.32 -1.06
N VAL A 138 15.33 -6.82 -1.22
CA VAL A 138 15.84 -7.28 -2.53
C VAL A 138 15.78 -8.79 -2.63
N ILE A 139 15.21 -9.32 -3.72
CA ILE A 139 15.39 -10.72 -4.12
C ILE A 139 16.14 -10.75 -5.44
N ASN A 140 17.39 -11.21 -5.40
CA ASN A 140 18.32 -11.24 -6.53
C ASN A 140 18.54 -12.68 -7.01
N VAL A 141 18.06 -13.01 -8.20
CA VAL A 141 18.34 -14.30 -8.87
C VAL A 141 19.42 -14.06 -9.91
N THR A 142 20.67 -14.36 -9.56
CA THR A 142 21.86 -13.76 -10.19
C THR A 142 22.17 -14.29 -11.59
N GLN A 143 21.61 -15.43 -11.99
CA GLN A 143 21.90 -16.13 -13.24
C GLN A 143 20.64 -16.26 -14.12
N ALA A 144 20.81 -16.03 -15.42
CA ALA A 144 19.76 -16.26 -16.42
C ALA A 144 19.43 -17.76 -16.50
N GLY A 145 18.15 -18.08 -16.78
CA GLY A 145 17.70 -19.46 -16.87
C GLY A 145 17.65 -20.24 -15.54
N ARG A 146 17.94 -19.58 -14.41
CA ARG A 146 17.73 -20.11 -13.04
C ARG A 146 16.44 -19.58 -12.44
N THR A 147 15.78 -20.40 -11.64
CA THR A 147 14.52 -20.06 -10.94
C THR A 147 14.69 -20.10 -9.43
N LEU A 148 14.20 -19.07 -8.74
CA LEU A 148 13.84 -19.09 -7.32
C LEU A 148 12.32 -19.17 -7.19
N LYS A 149 11.79 -20.28 -6.69
CA LYS A 149 10.36 -20.45 -6.42
C LYS A 149 10.08 -20.32 -4.93
N ILE A 150 9.13 -19.47 -4.56
CA ILE A 150 8.72 -19.23 -3.17
C ILE A 150 7.29 -19.75 -2.97
N ASN A 151 7.18 -20.85 -2.20
CA ASN A 151 5.94 -21.46 -1.74
C ASN A 151 5.49 -21.10 -0.29
N PRO A 152 6.29 -20.57 0.66
CA PRO A 152 5.72 -20.01 1.90
C PRO A 152 4.91 -18.74 1.61
N ARG A 153 4.12 -18.29 2.60
CA ARG A 153 3.49 -16.96 2.57
C ARG A 153 4.57 -15.90 2.72
N VAL A 154 4.61 -14.94 1.79
CA VAL A 154 5.47 -13.75 1.90
C VAL A 154 4.71 -12.61 2.58
N GLY A 155 5.29 -12.08 3.65
CA GLY A 155 4.79 -10.95 4.44
C GLY A 155 5.77 -9.77 4.48
N GLY A 156 5.45 -8.73 5.28
CA GLY A 156 6.27 -7.52 5.41
C GLY A 156 5.67 -6.30 4.70
N THR A 157 6.17 -5.09 4.99
CA THR A 157 5.59 -3.83 4.50
C THR A 157 6.55 -2.99 3.65
N GLY A 158 7.80 -3.44 3.49
CA GLY A 158 8.86 -2.70 2.78
C GLY A 158 8.80 -2.77 1.26
N GLY A 159 7.88 -3.54 0.67
CA GLY A 159 7.84 -3.83 -0.76
C GLY A 159 8.71 -5.03 -1.17
N LEU A 160 9.06 -5.06 -2.45
CA LEU A 160 9.92 -6.08 -3.06
C LEU A 160 10.63 -5.51 -4.30
N THR A 161 11.96 -5.56 -4.33
CA THR A 161 12.76 -5.29 -5.53
C THR A 161 13.31 -6.61 -6.11
N LYS A 162 12.79 -7.02 -7.27
CA LYS A 162 13.33 -8.18 -8.02
C LYS A 162 14.55 -7.74 -8.82
N MET A 163 15.69 -8.38 -8.55
CA MET A 163 16.97 -8.17 -9.24
C MET A 163 17.51 -9.45 -9.87
N GLY A 164 18.57 -9.30 -10.67
CA GLY A 164 19.27 -10.36 -11.39
C GLY A 164 18.48 -10.93 -12.57
N PRO A 165 19.15 -11.47 -13.60
CA PRO A 165 18.51 -11.93 -14.83
C PRO A 165 17.67 -13.21 -14.70
N GLY A 166 17.69 -13.90 -13.56
CA GLY A 166 16.90 -15.12 -13.36
C GLY A 166 15.41 -14.86 -13.05
N ILE A 167 14.68 -15.95 -12.83
CA ILE A 167 13.23 -15.94 -12.60
C ILE A 167 12.94 -16.04 -11.09
N LEU A 168 12.09 -15.15 -10.58
CA LEU A 168 11.47 -15.29 -9.26
C LEU A 168 10.00 -15.70 -9.45
N ILE A 169 9.54 -16.76 -8.79
CA ILE A 169 8.13 -17.18 -8.79
C ILE A 169 7.52 -16.99 -7.40
N LEU A 170 6.48 -16.16 -7.31
CA LEU A 170 5.62 -16.03 -6.15
C LEU A 170 4.36 -16.89 -6.37
N ASN A 171 4.24 -18.01 -5.66
CA ASN A 171 3.27 -19.07 -5.99
C ASN A 171 2.11 -19.20 -4.99
N THR A 172 1.88 -18.20 -4.15
CA THR A 172 0.92 -18.24 -3.03
C THR A 172 0.16 -16.94 -2.85
N ASN A 173 -0.93 -16.99 -2.08
CA ASN A 173 -1.65 -15.83 -1.57
C ASN A 173 -0.79 -15.10 -0.53
N ASN A 174 -0.06 -14.08 -0.95
CA ASN A 174 0.85 -13.33 -0.10
C ASN A 174 0.13 -12.20 0.66
N THR A 175 0.80 -11.64 1.66
CA THR A 175 0.29 -10.53 2.47
C THR A 175 1.21 -9.31 2.48
N TYR A 176 2.40 -9.39 1.87
CA TYR A 176 3.34 -8.28 1.82
C TYR A 176 2.77 -7.05 1.09
N SER A 177 3.11 -5.86 1.60
CA SER A 177 2.71 -4.55 1.07
C SER A 177 3.93 -3.67 0.80
N GLY A 178 3.69 -2.42 0.35
CA GLY A 178 4.71 -1.55 -0.23
C GLY A 178 4.86 -1.77 -1.74
N ASN A 179 5.80 -1.08 -2.39
CA ASN A 179 5.97 -1.16 -3.84
C ASN A 179 6.72 -2.43 -4.25
N THR A 180 6.22 -3.13 -5.27
CA THR A 180 7.00 -4.10 -6.03
C THR A 180 7.63 -3.42 -7.24
N VAL A 181 8.94 -3.63 -7.44
CA VAL A 181 9.73 -3.14 -8.56
C VAL A 181 10.46 -4.32 -9.22
N ILE A 182 10.34 -4.46 -10.53
CA ILE A 182 11.10 -5.45 -11.31
C ILE A 182 12.29 -4.74 -11.94
N SER A 183 13.47 -4.81 -11.35
CA SER A 183 14.65 -4.10 -11.87
C SER A 183 15.44 -4.90 -12.92
N ASN A 184 15.37 -6.24 -12.89
CA ASN A 184 16.02 -7.14 -13.86
C ASN A 184 15.40 -8.54 -13.77
N GLY A 185 15.44 -9.29 -14.87
CA GLY A 185 14.89 -10.64 -15.01
C GLY A 185 13.37 -10.68 -14.87
N ILE A 186 12.83 -11.87 -14.60
CA ILE A 186 11.38 -12.09 -14.60
C ILE A 186 10.82 -12.28 -13.19
N LEU A 187 9.76 -11.54 -12.87
CA LEU A 187 8.87 -11.85 -11.75
C LEU A 187 7.64 -12.59 -12.28
N THR A 188 7.42 -13.84 -11.83
CA THR A 188 6.27 -14.66 -12.21
C THR A 188 5.27 -14.74 -11.07
N LEU A 189 4.01 -14.39 -11.33
CA LEU A 189 2.89 -14.61 -10.42
C LEU A 189 2.24 -15.96 -10.73
N GLY A 190 2.55 -16.95 -9.89
CA GLY A 190 1.96 -18.29 -9.94
C GLY A 190 0.58 -18.39 -9.27
N HIS A 191 0.07 -17.28 -8.73
CA HIS A 191 -1.18 -17.22 -7.97
C HIS A 191 -1.81 -15.83 -8.13
N SER A 192 -3.14 -15.75 -8.30
CA SER A 192 -3.87 -14.48 -8.53
C SER A 192 -3.63 -13.44 -7.43
N LEU A 193 -3.59 -13.88 -6.17
CA LEU A 193 -3.33 -13.06 -4.99
C LEU A 193 -1.83 -12.93 -4.61
N ALA A 194 -0.89 -13.18 -5.53
CA ALA A 194 0.54 -13.12 -5.23
C ALA A 194 1.04 -11.71 -4.86
N MET A 195 0.33 -10.66 -5.26
CA MET A 195 0.68 -9.25 -5.04
C MET A 195 -0.49 -8.41 -4.48
N LYS A 196 -1.53 -9.02 -3.92
CA LYS A 196 -2.82 -8.35 -3.61
C LYS A 196 -2.76 -7.10 -2.71
N ASN A 197 -1.67 -6.93 -1.95
CA ASN A 197 -1.44 -5.83 -1.02
C ASN A 197 -0.26 -4.93 -1.45
N SER A 198 0.44 -5.25 -2.55
CA SER A 198 1.63 -4.54 -3.03
C SER A 198 1.35 -3.79 -4.33
N VAL A 199 1.70 -2.51 -4.35
CA VAL A 199 1.57 -1.64 -5.53
C VAL A 199 2.64 -2.03 -6.55
N LEU A 200 2.29 -2.29 -7.80
CA LEU A 200 3.29 -2.45 -8.86
C LEU A 200 3.72 -1.07 -9.37
N ASP A 201 4.99 -0.73 -9.18
CA ASP A 201 5.58 0.52 -9.67
C ASP A 201 6.13 0.30 -11.09
N THR A 202 5.29 0.55 -12.09
CA THR A 202 5.62 0.45 -13.51
C THR A 202 6.64 1.50 -13.95
N GLY A 203 6.70 2.64 -13.22
CA GLY A 203 7.66 3.72 -13.47
C GLY A 203 9.10 3.28 -13.22
N LYS A 204 9.34 2.59 -12.10
CA LYS A 204 10.65 2.07 -11.72
C LYS A 204 10.97 0.66 -12.23
N SER A 205 9.96 -0.13 -12.61
CA SER A 205 10.18 -1.45 -13.19
C SER A 205 10.77 -1.36 -14.61
N ILE A 206 11.56 -2.35 -15.02
CA ILE A 206 12.06 -2.50 -16.38
C ILE A 206 10.90 -2.74 -17.36
N SER A 207 11.05 -2.28 -18.61
CA SER A 207 10.14 -2.69 -19.68
C SER A 207 10.32 -4.18 -19.96
N GLY A 208 9.26 -4.85 -20.38
CA GLY A 208 9.30 -6.27 -20.70
C GLY A 208 10.00 -6.57 -22.03
N ASP A 209 10.77 -7.65 -22.04
CA ASP A 209 11.37 -8.25 -23.24
C ASP A 209 11.32 -9.78 -23.11
N ALA A 210 12.15 -10.53 -23.85
CA ALA A 210 12.15 -11.99 -23.77
C ALA A 210 12.63 -12.54 -22.41
N ASP A 211 13.49 -11.81 -21.72
CA ASP A 211 14.20 -12.21 -20.50
C ASP A 211 13.81 -11.35 -19.28
N ASN A 212 13.11 -10.23 -19.48
CA ASN A 212 12.75 -9.25 -18.45
C ASN A 212 11.25 -9.01 -18.33
N GLY A 213 10.80 -8.66 -17.11
CA GLY A 213 9.46 -8.11 -16.84
C GLY A 213 8.58 -8.97 -15.94
N LEU A 214 7.28 -8.70 -15.99
CA LEU A 214 6.22 -9.43 -15.29
C LEU A 214 5.76 -10.62 -16.13
N ARG A 215 5.51 -11.76 -15.48
CA ARG A 215 4.83 -12.92 -16.06
C ARG A 215 3.68 -13.33 -15.15
N ILE A 216 2.57 -13.78 -15.73
CA ILE A 216 1.47 -14.42 -15.01
C ILE A 216 1.21 -15.81 -15.59
N THR A 217 0.79 -16.74 -14.74
CA THR A 217 0.35 -18.09 -15.15
C THR A 217 -1.11 -18.35 -14.77
N VAL A 218 -1.87 -17.28 -14.60
CA VAL A 218 -3.27 -17.22 -14.15
C VAL A 218 -4.01 -16.19 -15.01
N THR A 219 -5.31 -16.37 -15.20
CA THR A 219 -6.14 -15.45 -16.02
C THR A 219 -6.70 -14.27 -15.23
N THR A 220 -6.53 -14.22 -13.91
CA THR A 220 -6.95 -13.11 -13.05
C THR A 220 -5.85 -12.79 -12.04
N ILE A 221 -5.63 -11.50 -11.77
CA ILE A 221 -4.68 -11.06 -10.73
C ILE A 221 -5.26 -9.94 -9.88
N THR A 222 -4.83 -9.91 -8.62
CA THR A 222 -5.07 -8.80 -7.70
C THR A 222 -3.74 -8.17 -7.33
N LEU A 223 -3.62 -6.87 -7.58
CA LEU A 223 -2.48 -6.04 -7.18
C LEU A 223 -2.91 -5.09 -6.08
N GLY A 224 -2.00 -4.65 -5.20
CA GLY A 224 -2.25 -3.59 -4.22
C GLY A 224 -2.39 -2.19 -4.82
N GLY A 225 -2.54 -2.09 -6.15
CA GLY A 225 -2.57 -0.85 -6.93
C GLY A 225 -1.54 -0.85 -8.06
N LEU A 226 -1.68 0.10 -8.98
CA LEU A 226 -0.70 0.44 -10.01
C LEU A 226 -0.13 1.84 -9.74
N ALA A 227 1.17 2.00 -9.96
CA ALA A 227 1.83 3.30 -9.92
C ALA A 227 2.80 3.50 -11.08
N GLY A 228 3.11 4.77 -11.39
CA GLY A 228 4.03 5.14 -12.46
C GLY A 228 3.37 5.29 -13.83
N GLY A 229 4.18 5.40 -14.88
CA GLY A 229 3.72 5.87 -16.20
C GLY A 229 4.07 4.98 -17.39
N LYS A 230 4.48 3.72 -17.19
CA LYS A 230 4.58 2.76 -18.30
C LYS A 230 3.25 2.05 -18.48
N ASP A 231 2.86 1.80 -19.72
CA ASP A 231 1.65 1.05 -20.05
C ASP A 231 1.69 -0.35 -19.44
N PHE A 232 0.55 -0.85 -18.99
CA PHE A 232 0.50 -2.05 -18.16
C PHE A 232 0.95 -3.29 -18.95
N ALA A 233 0.60 -3.37 -20.23
CA ALA A 233 1.12 -4.39 -21.15
C ALA A 233 2.65 -4.34 -21.29
N SER A 234 3.24 -3.12 -21.31
CA SER A 234 4.67 -2.92 -21.59
C SER A 234 5.61 -3.38 -20.48
N VAL A 235 5.11 -3.71 -19.29
CA VAL A 235 5.91 -4.31 -18.21
C VAL A 235 5.88 -5.85 -18.24
N PHE A 236 5.09 -6.49 -19.10
CA PHE A 236 5.07 -7.95 -19.22
C PHE A 236 6.15 -8.46 -20.18
N THR A 237 6.78 -9.59 -19.83
CA THR A 237 7.72 -10.28 -20.73
C THR A 237 7.05 -10.68 -22.04
N THR A 238 7.73 -10.43 -23.16
CA THR A 238 7.22 -10.74 -24.51
C THR A 238 7.24 -12.25 -24.80
N THR A 239 7.96 -13.04 -24.00
CA THR A 239 7.99 -14.50 -24.12
C THR A 239 7.13 -15.13 -23.01
N SER A 240 5.94 -15.61 -23.38
CA SER A 240 4.99 -16.27 -22.46
C SER A 240 4.68 -15.42 -21.21
N GLY A 241 4.45 -14.11 -21.38
CA GLY A 241 4.12 -13.20 -20.27
C GLY A 241 2.73 -13.39 -19.68
N GLY A 242 1.79 -13.95 -20.44
CA GLY A 242 0.42 -14.23 -19.98
C GLY A 242 -0.53 -13.04 -20.01
N PHE A 243 -0.08 -11.83 -20.38
CA PHE A 243 -0.93 -10.64 -20.49
C PHE A 243 -2.17 -10.88 -21.38
N GLU A 244 -1.98 -11.47 -22.57
CA GLU A 244 -3.04 -11.85 -23.52
C GLU A 244 -4.10 -12.83 -22.95
N THR A 245 -3.84 -13.42 -21.78
CA THR A 245 -4.78 -14.34 -21.09
C THR A 245 -5.45 -13.71 -19.86
N LEU A 246 -5.14 -12.45 -19.55
CA LEU A 246 -5.68 -11.74 -18.41
C LEU A 246 -7.13 -11.29 -18.70
N THR A 247 -8.10 -11.99 -18.11
CA THR A 247 -9.53 -11.67 -18.20
C THR A 247 -9.99 -10.66 -17.15
N GLU A 248 -9.24 -10.48 -16.06
CA GLU A 248 -9.58 -9.54 -14.99
C GLU A 248 -8.37 -9.02 -14.22
N LEU A 249 -8.28 -7.69 -14.13
CA LEU A 249 -7.35 -6.98 -13.26
C LEU A 249 -8.12 -6.41 -12.06
N THR A 250 -7.80 -6.88 -10.85
CA THR A 250 -8.28 -6.25 -9.61
C THR A 250 -7.21 -5.35 -9.02
N LEU A 251 -7.56 -4.09 -8.75
CA LEU A 251 -6.74 -3.11 -8.04
C LEU A 251 -7.29 -2.96 -6.62
N ASN A 252 -6.43 -3.25 -5.64
CA ASN A 252 -6.76 -3.38 -4.22
C ASN A 252 -5.85 -2.53 -3.32
N PRO A 253 -5.75 -1.20 -3.52
CA PRO A 253 -5.02 -0.33 -2.60
C PRO A 253 -5.64 -0.42 -1.19
N GLY A 254 -4.78 -0.67 -0.19
CA GLY A 254 -5.18 -0.74 1.22
C GLY A 254 -5.56 0.63 1.79
N ALA A 255 -6.16 0.64 2.97
CA ALA A 255 -6.53 1.89 3.66
C ALA A 255 -5.32 2.84 3.78
N GLY A 256 -5.50 4.10 3.39
CA GLY A 256 -4.44 5.12 3.39
C GLY A 256 -3.42 5.01 2.24
N VAL A 257 -3.52 4.00 1.36
CA VAL A 257 -2.70 3.90 0.15
C VAL A 257 -3.36 4.68 -0.98
N VAL A 258 -2.59 5.58 -1.60
CA VAL A 258 -2.94 6.25 -2.86
C VAL A 258 -1.96 5.80 -3.93
N ALA A 259 -2.45 5.10 -4.95
CA ALA A 259 -1.65 4.58 -6.05
C ALA A 259 -1.95 5.41 -7.32
N SER A 260 -0.95 6.12 -7.84
CA SER A 260 -1.12 7.04 -8.98
C SER A 260 -0.47 6.52 -10.25
N TYR A 261 -1.30 6.24 -11.26
CA TYR A 261 -0.88 5.59 -12.51
C TYR A 261 -1.28 6.42 -13.74
N SER A 262 -0.31 6.71 -14.60
CA SER A 262 -0.49 7.54 -15.81
C SER A 262 -0.26 6.80 -17.12
N GLY A 263 0.11 5.51 -17.07
CA GLY A 263 0.15 4.66 -18.26
C GLY A 263 -1.24 4.23 -18.71
N VAL A 264 -1.32 3.50 -19.81
CA VAL A 264 -2.55 2.89 -20.34
C VAL A 264 -2.79 1.52 -19.70
N ILE A 265 -4.04 1.22 -19.32
CA ILE A 265 -4.53 -0.15 -19.15
C ILE A 265 -5.29 -0.51 -20.43
N ALA A 266 -4.75 -1.46 -21.19
CA ALA A 266 -5.39 -2.06 -22.37
C ALA A 266 -6.00 -3.44 -22.01
N ASP A 267 -6.82 -4.01 -22.89
CA ASP A 267 -7.24 -5.42 -22.77
C ASP A 267 -6.02 -6.35 -22.77
N GLY A 268 -6.01 -7.31 -21.84
CA GLY A 268 -5.17 -8.50 -21.94
C GLY A 268 -5.87 -9.53 -22.81
N ALA A 269 -6.82 -10.27 -22.23
CA ALA A 269 -7.85 -10.95 -23.01
C ALA A 269 -8.93 -9.95 -23.45
N ALA A 270 -9.58 -10.19 -24.59
CA ALA A 270 -10.68 -9.34 -25.08
C ALA A 270 -11.83 -9.26 -24.06
N GLY A 271 -12.29 -8.04 -23.77
CA GLY A 271 -13.32 -7.80 -22.75
C GLY A 271 -12.79 -7.88 -21.32
N MET A 272 -11.49 -7.60 -21.09
CA MET A 272 -10.88 -7.63 -19.77
C MET A 272 -11.59 -6.66 -18.83
N ARG A 273 -11.97 -7.15 -17.65
CA ARG A 273 -12.62 -6.33 -16.60
C ARG A 273 -11.58 -5.65 -15.73
N LEU A 274 -11.89 -4.43 -15.30
CA LEU A 274 -11.18 -3.74 -14.24
C LEU A 274 -12.04 -3.75 -12.97
N ILE A 275 -11.52 -4.24 -11.85
CA ILE A 275 -12.22 -4.18 -10.56
C ILE A 275 -11.42 -3.35 -9.58
N LYS A 276 -12.07 -2.40 -8.90
CA LYS A 276 -11.53 -1.65 -7.77
C LYS A 276 -12.11 -2.19 -6.46
N THR A 277 -11.23 -2.65 -5.58
CA THR A 277 -11.52 -3.07 -4.20
C THR A 277 -10.55 -2.38 -3.22
N GLY A 278 -10.70 -2.64 -1.92
CA GLY A 278 -9.81 -2.11 -0.89
C GLY A 278 -10.09 -0.64 -0.59
N ALA A 279 -10.02 -0.29 0.70
CA ALA A 279 -10.38 1.04 1.18
C ALA A 279 -9.49 2.22 0.70
N GLY A 280 -8.40 1.97 -0.04
CA GLY A 280 -7.53 3.00 -0.59
C GLY A 280 -8.02 3.58 -1.93
N THR A 281 -7.21 4.49 -2.49
CA THR A 281 -7.47 5.18 -3.75
C THR A 281 -6.55 4.67 -4.86
N GLN A 282 -7.11 4.36 -6.02
CA GLN A 282 -6.36 4.21 -7.27
C GLN A 282 -6.68 5.41 -8.16
N ILE A 283 -5.66 6.19 -8.53
CA ILE A 283 -5.77 7.29 -9.48
C ILE A 283 -5.33 6.79 -10.86
N LEU A 284 -6.13 7.07 -11.90
CA LEU A 284 -5.84 6.82 -13.30
C LEU A 284 -5.81 8.16 -14.06
N SER A 285 -4.66 8.48 -14.65
CA SER A 285 -4.44 9.67 -15.49
C SER A 285 -4.24 9.35 -16.98
N GLY A 286 -4.02 8.08 -17.33
CA GLY A 286 -3.93 7.64 -18.72
C GLY A 286 -5.29 7.53 -19.41
N ALA A 287 -5.28 7.43 -20.74
CA ALA A 287 -6.45 7.07 -21.53
C ALA A 287 -6.54 5.53 -21.63
N ASN A 288 -7.40 4.91 -20.83
CA ASN A 288 -7.46 3.46 -20.70
C ASN A 288 -8.39 2.83 -21.74
N THR A 289 -7.92 1.76 -22.38
CA THR A 289 -8.50 1.17 -23.59
C THR A 289 -9.02 -0.26 -23.41
N PHE A 290 -8.98 -0.81 -22.19
CA PHE A 290 -9.68 -2.05 -21.87
C PHE A 290 -11.19 -1.91 -22.17
N SER A 291 -11.81 -3.00 -22.63
CA SER A 291 -13.18 -2.98 -23.18
C SER A 291 -14.24 -3.60 -22.26
N GLY A 292 -13.83 -4.41 -21.28
CA GLY A 292 -14.73 -4.92 -20.24
C GLY A 292 -15.06 -3.86 -19.18
N PRO A 293 -16.20 -3.97 -18.46
CA PRO A 293 -16.63 -2.96 -17.50
C PRO A 293 -15.61 -2.71 -16.38
N ALA A 294 -15.54 -1.44 -15.94
CA ALA A 294 -14.87 -1.04 -14.70
C ALA A 294 -15.88 -1.10 -13.53
N ILE A 295 -15.54 -1.82 -12.45
CA ILE A 295 -16.45 -2.03 -11.32
C ILE A 295 -15.79 -1.56 -10.03
N VAL A 296 -16.43 -0.61 -9.34
CA VAL A 296 -15.95 -0.06 -8.07
C VAL A 296 -16.77 -0.66 -6.92
N ASN A 297 -16.16 -1.59 -6.19
CA ASN A 297 -16.78 -2.28 -5.05
C ASN A 297 -16.45 -1.60 -3.72
N GLU A 298 -15.23 -1.06 -3.57
CA GLU A 298 -14.77 -0.47 -2.31
C GLU A 298 -13.68 0.58 -2.57
N GLY A 299 -13.67 1.63 -1.74
CA GLY A 299 -12.71 2.72 -1.83
C GLY A 299 -12.89 3.51 -3.12
N GLU A 300 -11.83 4.18 -3.56
CA GLU A 300 -11.95 5.19 -4.62
C GLU A 300 -11.21 4.80 -5.90
N LEU A 301 -11.93 4.70 -7.01
CA LEU A 301 -11.33 4.78 -8.35
C LEU A 301 -11.41 6.24 -8.79
N ALA A 302 -10.28 6.92 -8.90
CA ALA A 302 -10.21 8.33 -9.26
C ALA A 302 -9.68 8.52 -10.69
N LEU A 303 -10.27 9.46 -11.43
CA LEU A 303 -9.74 9.99 -12.68
C LEU A 303 -9.06 11.34 -12.41
N ASN A 304 -7.90 11.54 -13.04
CA ASN A 304 -7.17 12.81 -12.99
C ASN A 304 -6.58 13.13 -14.37
N GLY A 305 -7.41 13.71 -15.24
CA GLY A 305 -7.14 13.88 -16.68
C GLY A 305 -7.32 12.60 -17.50
N GLY A 306 -7.64 11.47 -16.86
CA GLY A 306 -7.75 10.16 -17.48
C GLY A 306 -9.12 9.86 -18.08
N SER A 307 -9.18 8.83 -18.92
CA SER A 307 -10.43 8.31 -19.49
C SER A 307 -10.50 6.79 -19.38
N LEU A 308 -11.72 6.25 -19.43
CA LEU A 308 -12.00 4.82 -19.55
C LEU A 308 -12.86 4.61 -20.80
N ALA A 309 -12.42 3.72 -21.70
CA ALA A 309 -13.20 3.33 -22.88
C ALA A 309 -14.44 2.47 -22.54
N ALA A 310 -14.49 1.91 -21.34
CA ALA A 310 -15.51 0.98 -20.85
C ALA A 310 -16.51 1.62 -19.86
N PRO A 311 -17.74 1.06 -19.74
CA PRO A 311 -18.73 1.51 -18.76
C PRO A 311 -18.23 1.33 -17.31
N VAL A 312 -18.65 2.23 -16.42
CA VAL A 312 -18.37 2.18 -14.98
C VAL A 312 -19.60 1.78 -14.19
N THR A 313 -19.47 0.78 -13.32
CA THR A 313 -20.49 0.42 -12.32
C THR A 313 -19.93 0.67 -10.92
N VAL A 314 -20.64 1.44 -10.10
CA VAL A 314 -20.30 1.69 -8.69
C VAL A 314 -21.30 0.97 -7.80
N ASN A 315 -20.78 0.12 -6.93
CA ASN A 315 -21.54 -0.63 -5.93
C ASN A 315 -21.50 0.07 -4.55
N ALA A 316 -22.36 -0.36 -3.64
CA ALA A 316 -22.37 0.13 -2.27
C ALA A 316 -21.00 -0.02 -1.59
N GLY A 317 -20.41 1.09 -1.18
CA GLY A 317 -19.06 1.17 -0.62
C GLY A 317 -17.98 1.67 -1.60
N GLY A 318 -18.31 1.77 -2.89
CA GLY A 318 -17.45 2.34 -3.93
C GLY A 318 -17.62 3.85 -4.09
N THR A 319 -16.53 4.50 -4.50
CA THR A 319 -16.46 5.93 -4.81
C THR A 319 -15.82 6.16 -6.19
N LEU A 320 -16.41 7.02 -7.01
CA LEU A 320 -15.79 7.54 -8.23
C LEU A 320 -15.19 8.93 -7.96
N GLY A 321 -13.86 9.03 -7.99
CA GLY A 321 -13.14 10.29 -7.74
C GLY A 321 -12.83 11.06 -9.02
N LEU A 322 -12.90 12.39 -8.96
CA LEU A 322 -12.54 13.32 -10.01
C LEU A 322 -11.55 14.33 -9.40
N ALA A 323 -10.29 13.90 -9.27
CA ALA A 323 -9.18 14.77 -8.84
C ALA A 323 -8.71 15.73 -9.96
N GLY A 324 -9.19 15.47 -11.18
CA GLY A 324 -9.15 16.36 -12.34
C GLY A 324 -10.27 15.94 -13.31
N ALA A 325 -10.18 16.34 -14.58
CA ALA A 325 -11.13 15.91 -15.60
C ALA A 325 -11.20 14.37 -15.73
N GLY A 326 -12.39 13.83 -15.98
CA GLY A 326 -12.61 12.41 -16.26
C GLY A 326 -13.61 12.20 -17.41
N VAL A 327 -13.39 11.18 -18.24
CA VAL A 327 -14.28 10.84 -19.37
C VAL A 327 -14.59 9.34 -19.39
N ILE A 328 -15.89 9.00 -19.43
CA ILE A 328 -16.39 7.61 -19.50
C ILE A 328 -17.60 7.52 -20.44
N PRO A 329 -17.90 6.35 -21.04
CA PRO A 329 -19.07 6.18 -21.89
C PRO A 329 -20.39 6.21 -21.09
N SER A 330 -20.45 5.53 -19.95
CA SER A 330 -21.64 5.45 -19.09
C SER A 330 -21.29 5.10 -17.64
N LEU A 331 -22.20 5.43 -16.73
CA LEU A 331 -22.09 5.26 -15.27
C LEU A 331 -23.36 4.63 -14.70
N GLU A 332 -23.22 3.60 -13.88
CA GLU A 332 -24.31 3.02 -13.10
C GLU A 332 -23.97 3.05 -11.61
N TYR A 333 -24.90 3.54 -10.77
CA TYR A 333 -24.92 3.25 -9.34
C TYR A 333 -25.96 2.16 -9.06
N THR A 334 -25.52 0.99 -8.63
CA THR A 334 -26.43 -0.17 -8.43
C THR A 334 -27.35 -0.02 -7.22
N SER A 335 -26.94 0.78 -6.23
CA SER A 335 -27.71 1.04 -5.02
C SER A 335 -27.29 2.35 -4.34
N SER A 336 -26.19 2.36 -3.60
CA SER A 336 -25.60 3.58 -3.03
C SER A 336 -24.14 3.73 -3.45
N GLY A 337 -23.59 4.93 -3.30
CA GLY A 337 -22.18 5.19 -3.59
C GLY A 337 -21.80 6.63 -3.26
N ALA A 338 -20.59 7.02 -3.68
CA ALA A 338 -20.14 8.39 -3.58
C ALA A 338 -19.39 8.86 -4.84
N MET A 339 -19.35 10.18 -5.02
CA MET A 339 -18.46 10.87 -5.95
C MET A 339 -17.63 11.88 -5.18
N ASN A 340 -16.35 12.00 -5.50
CA ASN A 340 -15.48 13.04 -4.97
C ASN A 340 -15.09 13.97 -6.11
N PHE A 341 -15.18 15.29 -5.93
CA PHE A 341 -14.75 16.27 -6.94
C PHE A 341 -13.76 17.27 -6.32
N ASP A 342 -12.54 17.33 -6.87
CA ASP A 342 -11.62 18.44 -6.61
C ASP A 342 -11.90 19.58 -7.60
N VAL A 343 -12.99 20.32 -7.33
CA VAL A 343 -13.49 21.38 -8.21
C VAL A 343 -12.45 22.48 -8.42
N ALA A 344 -11.67 22.79 -7.38
CA ALA A 344 -10.60 23.79 -7.45
C ALA A 344 -9.49 23.40 -8.43
N ASN A 345 -9.21 22.10 -8.60
CA ASN A 345 -8.28 21.56 -9.59
C ASN A 345 -8.96 21.10 -10.90
N GLY A 346 -10.19 21.54 -11.17
CA GLY A 346 -10.91 21.25 -12.42
C GLY A 346 -11.55 19.85 -12.48
N GLY A 347 -11.77 19.23 -11.32
CA GLY A 347 -12.48 17.97 -11.15
C GLY A 347 -13.90 18.01 -11.72
N HIS A 348 -14.12 17.31 -12.82
CA HIS A 348 -15.44 17.14 -13.46
C HIS A 348 -15.48 15.82 -14.24
N LEU A 349 -16.69 15.30 -14.45
CA LEU A 349 -16.95 14.08 -15.20
C LEU A 349 -17.72 14.39 -16.49
N THR A 350 -17.27 13.85 -17.62
CA THR A 350 -18.04 13.79 -18.86
C THR A 350 -18.52 12.39 -19.13
N VAL A 351 -19.84 12.21 -19.28
CA VAL A 351 -20.47 10.95 -19.66
C VAL A 351 -20.97 11.02 -21.10
N MET A 352 -20.40 10.21 -21.99
CA MET A 352 -20.57 10.39 -23.43
C MET A 352 -21.92 9.90 -23.97
N ASN A 353 -22.42 8.77 -23.49
CA ASN A 353 -23.61 8.13 -24.07
C ASN A 353 -24.90 8.87 -23.69
N VAL A 354 -25.85 8.92 -24.64
CA VAL A 354 -27.21 9.39 -24.37
C VAL A 354 -27.88 8.45 -23.35
N ASN A 355 -28.49 9.03 -22.32
CA ASN A 355 -29.04 8.32 -21.16
C ASN A 355 -27.98 7.47 -20.42
N GLY A 356 -26.70 7.87 -20.52
CA GLY A 356 -25.56 7.12 -20.03
C GLY A 356 -25.37 7.09 -18.51
N ILE A 357 -26.28 7.67 -17.72
CA ILE A 357 -26.20 7.64 -16.25
C ILE A 357 -27.45 6.97 -15.68
N THR A 358 -27.26 5.91 -14.90
CA THR A 358 -28.33 5.17 -14.22
C THR A 358 -28.13 5.17 -12.71
N ASN A 359 -29.07 5.80 -11.99
CA ASN A 359 -29.07 5.88 -10.54
C ASN A 359 -30.11 4.91 -9.98
N SER A 360 -29.75 3.62 -9.84
CA SER A 360 -30.67 2.54 -9.43
C SER A 360 -31.03 2.57 -7.93
N GLY A 361 -30.37 3.42 -7.15
CA GLY A 361 -30.71 3.71 -5.75
C GLY A 361 -31.97 4.53 -5.54
N GLY A 362 -32.34 4.74 -4.28
CA GLY A 362 -33.39 5.68 -3.88
C GLY A 362 -32.92 7.15 -3.86
N ALA A 363 -33.77 8.05 -3.37
CA ALA A 363 -33.41 9.45 -3.17
C ALA A 363 -32.24 9.61 -2.17
N GLY A 364 -31.30 10.50 -2.45
CA GLY A 364 -30.11 10.76 -1.63
C GLY A 364 -29.16 9.56 -1.45
N SER A 365 -29.23 8.56 -2.35
CA SER A 365 -28.40 7.34 -2.30
C SER A 365 -26.95 7.55 -2.74
N ILE A 366 -26.67 8.62 -3.49
CA ILE A 366 -25.35 8.95 -4.01
C ILE A 366 -24.87 10.26 -3.36
N ARG A 367 -23.77 10.19 -2.59
CA ARG A 367 -23.17 11.39 -1.98
C ARG A 367 -22.20 12.05 -2.94
N ILE A 368 -22.38 13.34 -3.21
CA ILE A 368 -21.40 14.18 -3.90
C ILE A 368 -20.58 14.92 -2.85
N ASN A 369 -19.32 14.56 -2.71
CA ASN A 369 -18.35 15.25 -1.87
C ASN A 369 -17.54 16.23 -2.70
N ILE A 370 -17.31 17.43 -2.17
CA ILE A 370 -16.32 18.36 -2.69
C ILE A 370 -15.05 18.17 -1.87
N THR A 371 -13.92 18.02 -2.55
CA THR A 371 -12.61 17.69 -1.98
C THR A 371 -11.56 18.71 -2.38
N GLY A 372 -10.39 18.68 -1.72
CA GLY A 372 -9.33 19.66 -1.97
C GLY A 372 -9.61 21.00 -1.28
N SER A 373 -9.14 22.10 -1.89
CA SER A 373 -9.42 23.46 -1.42
C SER A 373 -10.85 23.90 -1.78
N ALA A 374 -11.42 24.82 -1.01
CA ALA A 374 -12.70 25.45 -1.36
C ALA A 374 -12.62 26.11 -2.75
N PRO A 375 -13.53 25.80 -3.69
CA PRO A 375 -13.67 26.57 -4.92
C PRO A 375 -14.12 28.00 -4.60
N ALA A 376 -13.86 28.94 -5.50
CA ALA A 376 -14.37 30.30 -5.39
C ALA A 376 -15.90 30.33 -5.56
N ALA A 377 -16.55 31.43 -5.17
CA ALA A 377 -17.98 31.62 -5.43
C ALA A 377 -18.26 31.65 -6.95
N GLY A 378 -19.26 30.89 -7.39
CA GLY A 378 -19.56 30.68 -8.81
C GLY A 378 -20.33 29.38 -9.06
N THR A 379 -20.62 29.07 -10.32
CA THR A 379 -21.27 27.81 -10.74
C THR A 379 -20.26 26.95 -11.49
N TYR A 380 -20.18 25.67 -11.14
CA TYR A 380 -19.22 24.72 -11.68
C TYR A 380 -19.92 23.45 -12.15
N THR A 381 -19.75 23.06 -13.41
CA THR A 381 -20.23 21.77 -13.92
C THR A 381 -19.46 20.62 -13.25
N LEU A 382 -20.17 19.76 -12.51
CA LEU A 382 -19.60 18.54 -11.94
C LEU A 382 -19.73 17.35 -12.89
N ILE A 383 -20.91 17.17 -13.50
CA ILE A 383 -21.19 16.04 -14.38
C ILE A 383 -21.87 16.56 -15.65
N SER A 384 -21.17 16.50 -16.78
CA SER A 384 -21.75 16.71 -18.11
C SER A 384 -22.34 15.40 -18.64
N TYR A 385 -23.60 15.41 -19.08
CA TYR A 385 -24.28 14.21 -19.58
C TYR A 385 -25.26 14.51 -20.72
N ASN A 386 -25.58 13.48 -21.51
CA ASN A 386 -26.50 13.57 -22.64
C ASN A 386 -27.81 12.83 -22.36
N GLY A 387 -28.96 13.39 -22.73
CA GLY A 387 -30.28 12.78 -22.51
C GLY A 387 -30.82 13.05 -21.11
N SER A 388 -31.34 12.03 -20.41
CA SER A 388 -31.82 12.15 -19.04
C SER A 388 -31.11 11.20 -18.07
N LEU A 389 -31.07 11.59 -16.79
CA LEU A 389 -30.61 10.75 -15.69
C LEU A 389 -31.65 9.64 -15.43
N GLN A 390 -31.25 8.37 -15.54
CA GLN A 390 -32.15 7.22 -15.36
C GLN A 390 -32.29 6.82 -13.88
N GLY A 391 -33.30 5.99 -13.57
CA GLY A 391 -33.58 5.54 -12.20
C GLY A 391 -34.20 6.65 -11.35
N SER A 392 -33.65 6.93 -10.16
CA SER A 392 -34.09 8.04 -9.30
C SER A 392 -33.69 9.44 -9.81
N GLY A 393 -33.05 9.53 -10.98
CA GLY A 393 -32.69 10.79 -11.63
C GLY A 393 -31.77 11.66 -10.76
N PHE A 394 -31.96 12.98 -10.83
CA PHE A 394 -31.22 13.95 -10.01
C PHE A 394 -31.48 13.78 -8.50
N GLY A 395 -32.69 13.35 -8.11
CA GLY A 395 -33.05 13.14 -6.70
C GLY A 395 -32.23 12.05 -5.98
N ALA A 396 -31.45 11.25 -6.73
CA ALA A 396 -30.49 10.32 -6.15
C ALA A 396 -29.29 11.02 -5.49
N TYR A 397 -28.93 12.24 -5.91
CA TYR A 397 -27.77 12.97 -5.41
C TYR A 397 -28.08 13.75 -4.14
N VAL A 398 -27.10 13.80 -3.23
CA VAL A 398 -27.10 14.66 -2.05
C VAL A 398 -25.69 15.16 -1.79
N LEU A 399 -25.52 16.38 -1.30
CA LEU A 399 -24.21 16.87 -0.86
C LEU A 399 -23.73 16.07 0.37
N GLY A 400 -22.47 15.65 0.31
CA GLY A 400 -21.78 14.97 1.40
C GLY A 400 -20.83 15.94 2.12
N SER A 401 -19.56 15.56 2.24
CA SER A 401 -18.54 16.46 2.80
C SER A 401 -18.14 17.54 1.80
N THR A 402 -18.04 18.79 2.25
CA THR A 402 -17.47 19.90 1.48
C THR A 402 -16.34 20.57 2.28
N PRO A 403 -15.39 21.27 1.62
CA PRO A 403 -14.65 22.31 2.31
C PRO A 403 -15.62 23.44 2.74
N GLY A 404 -15.18 24.37 3.59
CA GLY A 404 -16.05 25.44 4.11
C GLY A 404 -16.71 26.26 3.01
N GLY A 405 -17.92 26.78 3.28
CA GLY A 405 -18.75 27.53 2.33
C GLY A 405 -20.20 27.02 2.30
N ASP A 406 -21.02 27.66 1.47
CA ASP A 406 -22.41 27.28 1.21
C ASP A 406 -22.55 26.78 -0.23
N TYR A 407 -23.17 25.61 -0.39
CA TYR A 407 -23.13 24.79 -1.60
C TYR A 407 -24.52 24.25 -1.94
N GLU A 408 -24.87 24.30 -3.21
CA GLU A 408 -26.12 23.76 -3.74
C GLU A 408 -25.84 22.94 -5.01
N LEU A 409 -26.53 21.81 -5.16
CA LEU A 409 -26.52 21.05 -6.41
C LEU A 409 -27.75 21.45 -7.24
N ILE A 410 -27.54 21.66 -8.53
CA ILE A 410 -28.62 21.90 -9.49
C ILE A 410 -28.49 20.95 -10.68
N ASP A 411 -29.62 20.69 -11.34
CA ASP A 411 -29.68 19.97 -12.62
C ASP A 411 -30.19 20.93 -13.71
N THR A 412 -29.42 21.08 -14.78
CA THR A 412 -29.76 21.90 -15.94
C THR A 412 -30.47 21.12 -17.05
N GLY A 413 -30.60 19.80 -16.90
CA GLY A 413 -31.10 18.88 -17.93
C GLY A 413 -30.01 18.33 -18.85
N THR A 414 -28.80 18.91 -18.85
CA THR A 414 -27.60 18.39 -19.52
C THR A 414 -26.36 18.36 -18.63
N ALA A 415 -26.45 18.91 -17.42
CA ALA A 415 -25.37 18.90 -16.46
C ALA A 415 -25.89 18.93 -15.02
N VAL A 416 -25.21 18.20 -14.14
CA VAL A 416 -25.25 18.43 -12.69
C VAL A 416 -24.18 19.45 -12.35
N GLU A 417 -24.58 20.56 -11.73
CA GLU A 417 -23.69 21.66 -11.37
C GLU A 417 -23.68 21.92 -9.87
N LEU A 418 -22.56 22.45 -9.39
CA LEU A 418 -22.36 22.97 -8.05
C LEU A 418 -22.46 24.49 -8.09
N VAL A 419 -23.42 25.06 -7.37
CA VAL A 419 -23.46 26.49 -7.08
C VAL A 419 -22.76 26.73 -5.74
N VAL A 420 -21.65 27.47 -5.78
CA VAL A 420 -20.87 27.90 -4.63
C VAL A 420 -21.28 29.33 -4.30
N ARG A 421 -21.98 29.51 -3.18
CA ARG A 421 -22.48 30.82 -2.75
C ARG A 421 -21.35 31.61 -2.06
N PRO A 422 -21.33 32.95 -2.16
CA PRO A 422 -20.37 33.76 -1.41
C PRO A 422 -20.46 33.48 0.09
N ASP A 423 -19.31 33.45 0.77
CA ASP A 423 -19.29 33.44 2.23
C ASP A 423 -19.94 34.73 2.74
N THR A 424 -21.14 34.60 3.33
CA THR A 424 -21.91 35.71 3.92
C THR A 424 -21.67 35.82 5.42
N THR A 425 -20.78 35.01 5.99
CA THR A 425 -20.42 35.08 7.41
C THR A 425 -19.79 36.46 7.70
N PRO A 426 -20.38 37.28 8.59
CA PRO A 426 -19.82 38.59 8.87
C PRO A 426 -18.42 38.49 9.49
N PRO A 427 -17.49 39.42 9.16
CA PRO A 427 -16.19 39.50 9.82
C PRO A 427 -16.34 39.52 11.35
N ALA A 428 -15.75 38.55 12.04
CA ALA A 428 -15.78 38.48 13.49
C ALA A 428 -14.83 39.53 14.09
N LEU A 429 -15.28 40.27 15.09
CA LEU A 429 -14.42 41.20 15.83
C LEU A 429 -13.43 40.40 16.69
N LEU A 430 -12.15 40.45 16.31
CA LEU A 430 -11.04 39.76 16.99
C LEU A 430 -10.54 40.55 18.19
N SER A 431 -10.46 41.88 18.09
CA SER A 431 -10.16 42.77 19.21
C SER A 431 -10.70 44.17 19.02
N ALA A 432 -10.91 44.87 20.14
CA ALA A 432 -11.20 46.30 20.20
C ALA A 432 -10.28 46.94 21.24
N GLU A 433 -9.34 47.78 20.80
CA GLU A 433 -8.40 48.48 21.69
C GLU A 433 -8.69 49.99 21.69
N GLY A 434 -8.89 50.55 22.88
CA GLY A 434 -8.85 51.99 23.10
C GLY A 434 -7.44 52.44 23.46
N ARG A 435 -6.83 53.31 22.64
CA ARG A 435 -5.55 53.95 22.98
C ARG A 435 -5.82 55.28 23.66
N GLY A 436 -5.55 55.34 24.96
CA GLY A 436 -5.79 56.52 25.79
C GLY A 436 -4.96 57.72 25.31
N GLU A 437 -5.61 58.60 24.56
CA GLU A 437 -5.29 60.01 24.24
C GLU A 437 -6.09 60.50 23.02
N MET A 438 -6.69 59.60 22.22
CA MET A 438 -7.64 59.93 21.15
C MET A 438 -8.98 59.22 21.32
N ASN A 439 -10.07 59.84 20.86
CA ASN A 439 -11.42 59.25 20.76
C ASN A 439 -11.52 58.17 19.65
N HIS A 440 -10.51 57.30 19.52
CA HIS A 440 -10.45 56.25 18.51
C HIS A 440 -10.44 54.87 19.15
N ILE A 441 -11.41 54.03 18.78
CA ILE A 441 -11.34 52.58 18.99
C ILE A 441 -10.74 51.97 17.72
N TYR A 442 -9.70 51.16 17.90
CA TYR A 442 -9.17 50.32 16.84
C TYR A 442 -9.87 48.96 16.87
N LEU A 443 -10.62 48.67 15.81
CA LEU A 443 -11.30 47.40 15.61
C LEU A 443 -10.47 46.53 14.67
N VAL A 444 -10.21 45.29 15.08
CA VAL A 444 -9.57 44.26 14.27
C VAL A 444 -10.60 43.19 13.95
N PHE A 445 -10.85 42.92 12.67
CA PHE A 445 -11.78 41.89 12.23
C PHE A 445 -11.06 40.71 11.56
N SER A 446 -11.68 39.53 11.58
CA SER A 446 -11.27 38.38 10.77
C SER A 446 -11.72 38.56 9.32
N GLU A 447 -10.82 38.38 8.35
CA GLU A 447 -11.23 38.34 6.94
C GLU A 447 -11.98 37.03 6.60
N PRO A 448 -12.91 37.02 5.63
CA PRO A 448 -13.58 35.81 5.16
C PRO A 448 -12.58 34.79 4.60
N VAL A 449 -12.84 33.50 4.82
CA VAL A 449 -11.91 32.41 4.48
C VAL A 449 -12.04 32.06 2.99
N GLY A 450 -11.61 32.98 2.12
CA GLY A 450 -11.62 32.86 0.67
C GLY A 450 -10.73 33.86 -0.07
N SER A 451 -10.29 34.93 0.61
CA SER A 451 -9.24 35.82 0.11
C SER A 451 -7.90 35.11 0.13
N ASN A 452 -7.22 34.98 -1.02
CA ASN A 452 -5.91 34.32 -1.15
C ASN A 452 -4.76 35.23 -0.65
N CYS A 453 -4.97 35.89 0.49
CA CYS A 453 -4.11 36.87 1.12
C CYS A 453 -3.64 36.33 2.48
N ILE A 454 -2.35 36.02 2.61
CA ILE A 454 -1.76 35.61 3.87
C ILE A 454 -1.74 36.83 4.82
N GLY A 455 -2.64 36.83 5.81
CA GLY A 455 -2.45 37.59 7.06
C GLY A 455 -2.65 39.10 7.02
N ASN A 456 -3.49 39.64 6.13
CA ASN A 456 -3.93 41.03 6.28
C ASN A 456 -5.02 41.13 7.37
N LEU A 457 -4.75 41.95 8.38
CA LEU A 457 -5.74 42.36 9.37
C LEU A 457 -6.34 43.68 8.91
N SER A 458 -7.63 43.67 8.53
CA SER A 458 -8.36 44.89 8.23
C SER A 458 -8.60 45.70 9.53
N GLN A 459 -7.73 46.70 9.77
CA GLN A 459 -7.85 47.62 10.91
C GLN A 459 -8.74 48.81 10.57
N TYR A 460 -9.77 49.03 11.39
CA TYR A 460 -10.65 50.21 11.28
C TYR A 460 -10.52 51.09 12.52
N SER A 461 -10.27 52.39 12.32
CA SER A 461 -10.33 53.41 13.37
C SER A 461 -11.72 54.05 13.39
N VAL A 462 -12.48 53.83 14.46
CA VAL A 462 -13.80 54.46 14.64
C VAL A 462 -13.66 55.68 15.56
N GLN A 463 -13.97 56.87 15.03
CA GLN A 463 -13.97 58.12 15.80
C GLN A 463 -15.26 58.24 16.60
N MET A 464 -15.16 58.26 17.93
CA MET A 464 -16.30 58.46 18.81
C MET A 464 -16.62 59.96 18.94
N THR A 465 -17.75 60.36 18.34
CA THR A 465 -18.41 61.65 18.59
C THR A 465 -19.34 61.53 19.80
N ASN A 466 -19.33 62.55 20.67
CA ASN A 466 -20.25 62.66 21.82
C ASN A 466 -21.72 62.81 21.40
#